data_AF-A0A9P6HWZ7-F1
#
_entry.id   AF-A0A9P6HWZ7-F1
#
_cell.length_a   1.000
_cell.length_b   1.000
_cell.length_c   1.000
_cell.angle_alpha   90.00
_cell.angle_beta   90.00
_cell.angle_gamma   90.00
#
_symmetry.space_group_name_H-M   'P 1'
#
loop_
_entity.id
_entity.type
_entity.pdbx_description
1 polymer ?
#
loop_
_entity_poly.entity_id
_entity_poly.type
_entity_poly.pdbx_seq_one_letter_code
_entity_poly.pdbx_strand_id
1 'polypeptide(L)'
;MPGTVTHRFANGGQPPGPSPDLTNQPNMGYDYALVHLKYTIPLAGLLTFFSYPLFTRLDVVRTLFIVTIAFVATIPWDSYLIRTGVWTYPPNAVLGPTLFDIPIEELFFFIIQTYITAQLYIILNKPVLHAQYLNSPDTVPQWIKRGKPIGQGILAGSVALGAYLIAKEGEGTYMGLILVWACSFALFIWTITAHFLLALPLVCTLVPIILPTVYLWVVDELALGRGTWAIESGTKLEFKLFGDLEIEEATFFLVTNILIVTGVAAFDKAVAVCDAFPDKFDKPADALSMSLLRARVLPASKYDMQRILGIRQAVSRLAKKSRSFHLASSVFPGRLRIDLTLLYSYCRLADDLVDEAKTPGEASVWISKLDRHLSLLYKDPDSTSASLASQYAAENFPASALSALDLLPSSLLPREPLAELLKGFEMDLSFSSNTFPIATPEDLELYAARVASTVGQSCLELVFCHCKHSLPPYMQAYLRNTARQMGLALQFVNIARDIAVDAKIGRVYLPTSWLKEEGLAPSDVLENPKGEGVANVRRKILDKAFEHYGEARDSMKWIPSEARGPMVVAVESYMEIGRVLVRNGSASAADGTGRATVPKSRRVWVAWSTLMAA
;
A
#
# COMPACT_ATOMS: atom_id res chain seq x y z
N MET A 1 -55.17 -62.83 34.46
CA MET A 1 -54.67 -63.06 35.84
C MET A 1 -54.51 -64.56 36.04
N PRO A 2 -53.66 -65.07 36.94
CA PRO A 2 -52.35 -64.64 37.50
C PRO A 2 -51.26 -65.74 37.20
N GLY A 3 -49.95 -65.51 37.37
CA GLY A 3 -49.17 -65.69 38.61
C GLY A 3 -48.41 -67.05 38.64
N THR A 4 -47.09 -67.05 38.43
CA THR A 4 -46.00 -67.41 39.40
C THR A 4 -46.11 -68.83 40.02
N VAL A 5 -45.12 -69.73 40.03
CA VAL A 5 -43.73 -69.67 40.52
C VAL A 5 -42.91 -70.92 40.05
N THR A 6 -41.61 -70.68 39.85
CA THR A 6 -40.36 -71.48 39.73
C THR A 6 -40.22 -72.80 40.54
N HIS A 7 -39.21 -73.71 40.45
CA HIS A 7 -37.76 -73.70 40.10
C HIS A 7 -37.21 -75.17 40.01
N ARG A 8 -36.10 -75.41 39.28
CA ARG A 8 -34.93 -76.29 39.63
C ARG A 8 -33.79 -76.03 38.60
N PHE A 9 -32.66 -75.41 38.98
CA PHE A 9 -31.30 -75.97 39.33
C PHE A 9 -30.61 -76.75 38.16
N ALA A 10 -29.33 -76.58 37.78
CA ALA A 10 -28.12 -76.00 38.42
C ALA A 10 -26.94 -75.71 37.42
N ASN A 11 -26.01 -74.82 37.86
CA ASN A 11 -24.53 -74.67 37.64
C ASN A 11 -23.90 -74.68 36.20
N GLY A 12 -22.88 -73.88 35.82
CA GLY A 12 -22.03 -72.85 36.44
C GLY A 12 -20.65 -72.73 35.70
N GLY A 13 -20.21 -71.48 35.36
CA GLY A 13 -18.86 -71.04 34.93
C GLY A 13 -18.57 -71.02 33.41
N GLN A 14 -18.00 -70.02 32.73
CA GLN A 14 -17.31 -68.73 33.02
C GLN A 14 -17.43 -67.81 31.76
N PRO A 15 -17.21 -66.48 31.84
CA PRO A 15 -17.67 -65.48 30.87
C PRO A 15 -16.71 -65.24 29.68
N PRO A 16 -17.20 -64.71 28.53
CA PRO A 16 -16.35 -64.26 27.43
C PRO A 16 -15.54 -63.02 27.82
N GLY A 17 -14.30 -62.96 27.33
CA GLY A 17 -13.28 -61.94 27.68
C GLY A 17 -13.64 -60.50 27.31
N PRO A 18 -12.85 -59.52 27.79
CA PRO A 18 -13.20 -58.11 27.74
C PRO A 18 -13.14 -57.57 26.31
N SER A 19 -14.23 -56.96 25.88
CA SER A 19 -14.23 -55.93 24.84
C SER A 19 -13.27 -54.80 25.22
N PRO A 20 -12.50 -54.22 24.28
CA PRO A 20 -11.59 -53.14 24.59
C PRO A 20 -12.37 -51.95 25.14
N ASP A 21 -12.06 -51.64 26.38
CA ASP A 21 -12.55 -50.51 27.16
C ASP A 21 -12.11 -49.21 26.47
N LEU A 22 -13.03 -48.58 25.73
CA LEU A 22 -12.90 -47.20 25.25
C LEU A 22 -13.40 -46.26 26.36
N THR A 23 -12.76 -46.31 27.52
CA THR A 23 -12.90 -45.24 28.52
C THR A 23 -11.53 -44.76 28.97
N ASN A 24 -11.40 -43.43 29.09
CA ASN A 24 -10.28 -42.69 29.67
C ASN A 24 -9.11 -42.33 28.73
N GLN A 25 -9.39 -41.51 27.71
CA GLN A 25 -8.57 -40.30 27.62
C GLN A 25 -9.29 -39.20 28.39
N PRO A 26 -8.64 -38.50 29.34
CA PRO A 26 -9.22 -37.27 29.85
C PRO A 26 -9.30 -36.31 28.67
N ASN A 27 -10.50 -36.04 28.16
CA ASN A 27 -10.73 -34.91 27.27
C ASN A 27 -10.34 -33.66 28.06
N MET A 28 -9.09 -33.27 27.91
CA MET A 28 -8.58 -32.06 28.51
C MET A 28 -9.33 -30.91 27.84
N GLY A 29 -9.94 -30.02 28.62
CA GLY A 29 -10.79 -28.89 28.17
C GLY A 29 -10.04 -27.81 27.40
N TYR A 30 -9.30 -28.20 26.37
CA TYR A 30 -8.41 -27.39 25.56
C TYR A 30 -8.74 -27.49 24.08
N ASP A 31 -9.77 -28.24 23.67
CA ASP A 31 -10.06 -28.48 22.25
C ASP A 31 -10.24 -27.17 21.48
N TYR A 32 -10.97 -26.19 22.05
CA TYR A 32 -11.12 -24.90 21.41
C TYR A 32 -9.79 -24.12 21.36
N ALA A 33 -9.04 -24.07 22.46
CA ALA A 33 -7.72 -23.44 22.49
C ALA A 33 -6.72 -24.08 21.49
N LEU A 34 -6.80 -25.40 21.28
CA LEU A 34 -5.97 -26.13 20.32
C LEU A 34 -6.29 -25.78 18.87
N VAL A 35 -7.56 -25.47 18.54
CA VAL A 35 -7.94 -24.95 17.22
C VAL A 35 -7.18 -23.65 16.94
N HIS A 36 -7.14 -22.72 17.89
CA HIS A 36 -6.41 -21.47 17.71
C HIS A 36 -4.90 -21.68 17.58
N LEU A 37 -4.31 -22.50 18.46
CA LEU A 37 -2.88 -22.79 18.44
C LEU A 37 -2.43 -23.42 17.11
N LYS A 38 -3.28 -24.26 16.51
CA LYS A 38 -2.94 -24.98 15.28
C LYS A 38 -3.24 -24.18 14.02
N TYR A 39 -4.31 -23.38 14.00
CA TYR A 39 -4.82 -22.80 12.76
C TYR A 39 -4.78 -21.27 12.73
N THR A 40 -5.22 -20.56 13.78
CA THR A 40 -5.34 -19.09 13.70
C THR A 40 -4.04 -18.38 14.09
N ILE A 41 -3.38 -18.81 15.18
CA ILE A 41 -2.13 -18.20 15.66
C ILE A 41 -0.99 -18.35 14.63
N PRO A 42 -0.74 -19.52 14.00
CA PRO A 42 0.31 -19.65 13.01
C PRO A 42 0.08 -18.77 11.77
N LEU A 43 -1.17 -18.67 11.29
CA LEU A 43 -1.53 -17.81 10.16
C LEU A 43 -1.32 -16.33 10.52
N ALA A 44 -1.77 -15.91 11.71
CA ALA A 44 -1.54 -14.55 12.20
C ALA A 44 -0.04 -14.25 12.25
N GLY A 45 0.77 -15.14 12.84
CA GLY A 45 2.23 -14.98 12.91
C GLY A 45 2.90 -14.91 11.54
N LEU A 46 2.45 -15.71 10.57
CA LEU A 46 2.95 -15.66 9.19
C LEU A 46 2.64 -14.31 8.52
N LEU A 47 1.41 -13.83 8.64
CA LEU A 47 1.02 -12.52 8.11
C LEU A 47 1.81 -11.40 8.79
N THR A 48 1.95 -11.44 10.11
CA THR A 48 2.77 -10.49 10.89
C THR A 48 4.22 -10.48 10.44
N PHE A 49 4.83 -11.65 10.17
CA PHE A 49 6.22 -11.72 9.71
C PHE A 49 6.41 -10.99 8.37
N PHE A 50 5.50 -11.19 7.41
CA PHE A 50 5.59 -10.53 6.11
C PHE A 50 5.25 -9.04 6.18
N SER A 51 4.33 -8.63 7.05
CA SER A 51 3.94 -7.21 7.22
C SER A 51 4.81 -6.44 8.20
N TYR A 52 5.62 -7.11 9.03
CA TYR A 52 6.49 -6.50 10.03
C TYR A 52 7.29 -5.27 9.53
N PRO A 53 8.05 -5.37 8.42
CA PRO A 53 8.84 -4.24 7.92
C PRO A 53 8.00 -3.11 7.34
N LEU A 54 6.70 -3.36 7.11
CA LEU A 54 5.75 -2.40 6.56
C LEU A 54 4.90 -1.74 7.65
N PHE A 55 5.02 -2.14 8.93
CA PHE A 55 4.19 -1.57 9.98
C PHE A 55 4.54 -0.13 10.29
N THR A 56 3.53 0.72 10.23
CA THR A 56 3.57 2.07 10.78
C THR A 56 2.80 2.12 12.09
N ARG A 57 3.04 3.16 12.90
CA ARG A 57 2.25 3.42 14.11
C ARG A 57 0.75 3.54 13.81
N LEU A 58 0.40 4.08 12.64
CA LEU A 58 -0.98 4.20 12.19
C LEU A 58 -1.60 2.84 11.88
N ASP A 59 -0.83 1.88 11.36
CA ASP A 59 -1.30 0.50 11.10
C ASP A 59 -1.62 -0.22 12.42
N VAL A 60 -0.81 -0.02 13.46
CA VAL A 60 -1.06 -0.55 14.81
C VAL A 60 -2.36 0.04 15.38
N VAL A 61 -2.52 1.36 15.30
CA VAL A 61 -3.70 2.04 15.83
C VAL A 61 -4.96 1.66 15.05
N ARG A 62 -4.87 1.54 13.73
CA ARG A 62 -5.96 1.05 12.88
C ARG A 62 -6.40 -0.35 13.30
N THR A 63 -5.44 -1.24 13.56
CA THR A 63 -5.69 -2.62 13.99
C THR A 63 -6.34 -2.66 15.37
N LEU A 64 -5.79 -1.92 16.35
CA LEU A 64 -6.38 -1.83 17.69
C LEU A 64 -7.79 -1.22 17.66
N PHE A 65 -8.00 -0.22 16.81
CA PHE A 65 -9.30 0.42 16.64
C PHE A 65 -10.35 -0.56 16.12
N ILE A 66 -10.04 -1.32 15.06
CA ILE A 66 -11.01 -2.28 14.52
C ILE A 66 -11.23 -3.48 15.45
N VAL A 67 -10.20 -3.96 16.14
CA VAL A 67 -10.34 -5.01 17.18
C VAL A 67 -11.24 -4.52 18.31
N THR A 68 -11.07 -3.28 18.77
CA THR A 68 -11.92 -2.70 19.81
C THR A 68 -13.39 -2.60 19.36
N ILE A 69 -13.63 -2.17 18.12
CA ILE A 69 -14.98 -2.12 17.55
C ILE A 69 -15.59 -3.52 17.46
N ALA A 70 -14.85 -4.49 16.92
CA ALA A 70 -15.31 -5.87 16.81
C ALA A 70 -15.69 -6.42 18.20
N PHE A 71 -14.84 -6.21 19.20
CA PHE A 71 -15.08 -6.66 20.57
C PHE A 71 -16.36 -6.04 21.18
N VAL A 72 -16.49 -4.71 21.11
CA VAL A 72 -17.65 -3.99 21.69
C VAL A 72 -18.96 -4.29 20.94
N ALA A 73 -18.90 -4.46 19.62
CA ALA A 73 -20.09 -4.71 18.80
C ALA A 73 -20.59 -6.16 18.91
N THR A 74 -19.71 -7.12 19.19
CA THR A 74 -20.02 -8.56 19.17
C THR A 74 -20.47 -9.08 20.54
N ILE A 75 -19.87 -8.60 21.64
CA ILE A 75 -20.20 -9.07 23.00
C ILE A 75 -21.71 -9.11 23.31
N PRO A 76 -22.50 -8.05 23.07
CA PRO A 76 -23.92 -8.08 23.40
C PRO A 76 -24.70 -9.12 22.59
N TRP A 77 -24.27 -9.38 21.35
CA TRP A 77 -24.91 -10.30 20.43
C TRP A 77 -24.56 -11.75 20.76
N ASP A 78 -23.27 -12.06 20.94
CA ASP A 78 -22.82 -13.40 21.37
C ASP A 78 -23.39 -13.81 22.73
N SER A 79 -23.35 -12.89 23.70
CA SER A 79 -23.92 -13.13 25.03
C SER A 79 -25.41 -13.46 24.94
N TYR A 80 -26.14 -12.82 24.01
CA TYR A 80 -27.54 -13.14 23.76
C TYR A 80 -27.73 -14.53 23.13
N LEU A 81 -26.92 -14.91 22.15
CA LEU A 81 -27.00 -16.24 21.52
C LEU A 81 -26.78 -17.37 22.53
N ILE A 82 -25.81 -17.21 23.41
CA ILE A 82 -25.51 -18.21 24.45
C ILE A 82 -26.66 -18.28 25.47
N ARG A 83 -27.15 -17.13 25.94
CA ARG A 83 -28.26 -17.07 26.93
C ARG A 83 -29.58 -17.60 26.41
N THR A 84 -29.82 -17.49 25.10
CA THR A 84 -31.04 -17.98 24.44
C THR A 84 -30.89 -19.41 23.94
N GLY A 85 -29.74 -20.04 24.16
CA GLY A 85 -29.49 -21.42 23.74
C GLY A 85 -29.43 -21.56 22.22
N VAL A 86 -29.07 -20.52 21.46
CA VAL A 86 -28.75 -20.68 20.04
C VAL A 86 -27.37 -21.34 19.89
N TRP A 87 -26.44 -20.96 20.77
CA TRP A 87 -25.11 -21.54 20.88
C TRP A 87 -24.94 -22.28 22.19
N THR A 88 -24.33 -23.47 22.13
CA THR A 88 -23.95 -24.24 23.31
C THR A 88 -22.50 -24.71 23.22
N TYR A 89 -21.81 -24.63 24.36
CA TYR A 89 -20.42 -25.05 24.51
C TYR A 89 -20.36 -26.23 25.48
N PRO A 90 -19.81 -27.38 25.07
CA PRO A 90 -19.57 -28.49 25.99
C PRO A 90 -18.62 -28.06 27.12
N PRO A 91 -18.93 -28.36 28.40
CA PRO A 91 -18.09 -27.93 29.54
C PRO A 91 -16.64 -28.44 29.47
N ASN A 92 -16.42 -29.51 28.71
CA ASN A 92 -15.16 -30.18 28.47
C ASN A 92 -14.45 -29.72 27.18
N ALA A 93 -14.99 -28.74 26.45
CA ALA A 93 -14.36 -28.17 25.24
C ALA A 93 -13.67 -26.81 25.49
N VAL A 94 -14.04 -26.13 26.58
CA VAL A 94 -13.60 -24.77 26.95
C VAL A 94 -12.77 -24.75 28.24
N LEU A 95 -11.93 -23.74 28.39
CA LEU A 95 -10.98 -23.52 29.48
C LEU A 95 -11.64 -23.18 30.82
N GLY A 96 -12.90 -22.74 30.81
CA GLY A 96 -13.71 -22.45 31.99
C GLY A 96 -14.02 -20.97 32.25
N PRO A 97 -13.08 -20.01 32.13
CA PRO A 97 -13.39 -18.60 32.32
C PRO A 97 -14.33 -18.05 31.24
N THR A 98 -15.30 -17.23 31.65
CA THR A 98 -16.23 -16.55 30.74
C THR A 98 -16.32 -15.04 31.04
N LEU A 99 -16.69 -14.25 30.04
CA LEU A 99 -17.04 -12.84 30.17
C LEU A 99 -18.43 -12.63 29.54
N PHE A 100 -19.41 -12.19 30.33
CA PHE A 100 -20.80 -12.10 29.88
C PHE A 100 -21.32 -13.41 29.24
N ASP A 101 -20.97 -14.55 29.85
CA ASP A 101 -21.31 -15.91 29.41
C ASP A 101 -20.53 -16.42 28.18
N ILE A 102 -19.67 -15.59 27.60
CA ILE A 102 -18.84 -15.93 26.44
C ILE A 102 -17.51 -16.56 26.91
N PRO A 103 -17.13 -17.77 26.45
CA PRO A 103 -15.82 -18.37 26.74
C PRO A 103 -14.66 -17.46 26.31
N ILE A 104 -13.55 -17.49 27.06
CA ILE A 104 -12.37 -16.66 26.72
C ILE A 104 -11.77 -16.99 25.35
N GLU A 105 -11.92 -18.22 24.88
CA GLU A 105 -11.49 -18.65 23.54
C GLU A 105 -12.29 -17.95 22.45
N GLU A 106 -13.59 -17.78 22.64
CA GLU A 106 -14.45 -17.04 21.72
C GLU A 106 -14.10 -15.53 21.71
N LEU A 107 -13.82 -14.96 22.90
CA LEU A 107 -13.30 -13.59 22.98
C LEU A 107 -11.96 -13.44 22.26
N PHE A 108 -11.09 -14.45 22.33
CA PHE A 108 -9.84 -14.49 21.59
C PHE A 108 -10.08 -14.65 20.09
N PHE A 109 -11.10 -15.43 19.70
CA PHE A 109 -11.52 -15.59 18.32
C PHE A 109 -11.86 -14.25 17.67
N PHE A 110 -12.63 -13.39 18.35
CA PHE A 110 -12.95 -12.04 17.86
C PHE A 110 -11.68 -11.24 17.52
N ILE A 111 -10.66 -11.34 18.39
CA ILE A 111 -9.39 -10.63 18.23
C ILE A 111 -8.60 -11.21 17.07
N ILE A 112 -8.39 -12.53 17.04
CA ILE A 112 -7.48 -13.17 16.09
C ILE A 112 -8.05 -13.17 14.67
N GLN A 113 -9.37 -13.39 14.49
CA GLN A 113 -10.02 -13.21 13.19
C GLN A 113 -9.85 -11.78 12.70
N THR A 114 -10.21 -10.81 13.54
CA THR A 114 -10.14 -9.38 13.17
C THR A 114 -8.71 -9.00 12.78
N TYR A 115 -7.73 -9.50 13.53
CA TYR A 115 -6.31 -9.29 13.26
C TYR A 115 -5.88 -9.89 11.92
N ILE A 116 -6.19 -11.17 11.64
CA ILE A 116 -5.83 -11.86 10.38
C ILE A 116 -6.39 -11.10 9.17
N THR A 117 -7.67 -10.77 9.21
CA THR A 117 -8.36 -10.07 8.12
C THR A 117 -7.84 -8.65 7.94
N ALA A 118 -7.63 -7.91 9.04
CA ALA A 118 -7.04 -6.57 8.98
C ALA A 118 -5.61 -6.58 8.45
N GLN A 119 -4.78 -7.58 8.82
CA GLN A 119 -3.42 -7.70 8.31
C GLN A 119 -3.35 -7.95 6.83
N LEU A 120 -4.16 -8.90 6.33
CA LEU A 120 -4.22 -9.19 4.90
C LEU A 120 -4.68 -7.95 4.12
N TYR A 121 -5.67 -7.21 4.65
CA TYR A 121 -6.08 -5.93 4.09
C TYR A 121 -4.92 -4.92 4.06
N ILE A 122 -4.18 -4.73 5.15
CA ILE A 122 -3.08 -3.77 5.26
C ILE A 122 -1.97 -4.10 4.24
N ILE A 123 -1.59 -5.37 4.11
CA ILE A 123 -0.59 -5.83 3.15
C ILE A 123 -1.00 -5.48 1.72
N LEU A 124 -2.23 -5.80 1.34
CA LEU A 124 -2.73 -5.59 -0.03
C LEU A 124 -3.01 -4.12 -0.33
N ASN A 125 -3.29 -3.30 0.69
CA ASN A 125 -3.53 -1.87 0.55
C ASN A 125 -2.26 -1.01 0.70
N LYS A 126 -1.14 -1.55 1.19
CA LYS A 126 0.11 -0.77 1.33
C LYS A 126 0.53 -0.09 0.03
N PRO A 127 0.46 -0.75 -1.14
CA PRO A 127 0.85 -0.11 -2.39
C PRO A 127 -0.12 0.94 -2.90
N VAL A 128 -1.32 1.02 -2.33
CA VAL A 128 -2.39 1.90 -2.77
C VAL A 128 -2.21 3.28 -2.14
N LEU A 129 -2.12 4.33 -2.96
CA LEU A 129 -2.25 5.70 -2.45
C LEU A 129 -3.74 6.05 -2.37
N HIS A 130 -4.37 5.84 -1.21
CA HIS A 130 -5.81 5.99 -1.02
C HIS A 130 -6.38 7.37 -1.39
N ALA A 131 -5.60 8.44 -1.24
CA ALA A 131 -5.99 9.81 -1.62
C ALA A 131 -6.49 9.90 -3.07
N GLN A 132 -5.91 9.13 -3.99
CA GLN A 132 -6.33 9.13 -5.39
C GLN A 132 -7.73 8.52 -5.59
N TYR A 133 -8.28 7.76 -4.65
CA TYR A 133 -9.59 7.12 -4.75
C TYR A 133 -10.71 7.90 -4.05
N LEU A 134 -10.40 9.07 -3.49
CA LEU A 134 -11.43 9.99 -3.01
C LEU A 134 -12.25 10.51 -4.18
N ASN A 135 -13.56 10.61 -4.03
CA ASN A 135 -14.45 11.12 -5.06
C ASN A 135 -15.58 11.94 -4.45
N SER A 136 -16.04 12.96 -5.18
CA SER A 136 -17.31 13.64 -4.90
C SER A 136 -18.48 12.89 -5.55
N PRO A 137 -19.72 13.07 -5.06
CA PRO A 137 -20.90 12.44 -5.67
C PRO A 137 -21.07 12.74 -7.16
N ASP A 138 -20.61 13.90 -7.63
CA ASP A 138 -20.81 14.33 -9.02
C ASP A 138 -19.76 13.76 -9.98
N THR A 139 -18.57 13.44 -9.47
CA THR A 139 -17.39 13.04 -10.26
C THR A 139 -17.19 11.53 -10.38
N VAL A 140 -17.95 10.72 -9.65
CA VAL A 140 -17.87 9.25 -9.73
C VAL A 140 -18.47 8.70 -11.05
N PRO A 141 -17.91 7.61 -11.60
CA PRO A 141 -18.54 6.86 -12.69
C PRO A 141 -19.97 6.42 -12.38
N GLN A 142 -20.80 6.30 -13.42
CA GLN A 142 -22.23 5.99 -13.28
C GLN A 142 -22.51 4.69 -12.53
N TRP A 143 -21.66 3.67 -12.69
CA TRP A 143 -21.80 2.41 -11.99
C TRP A 143 -21.55 2.55 -10.48
N ILE A 144 -20.63 3.43 -10.05
CA ILE A 144 -20.41 3.73 -8.63
C ILE A 144 -21.60 4.53 -8.08
N LYS A 145 -22.10 5.52 -8.83
CA LYS A 145 -23.30 6.30 -8.46
C LYS A 145 -24.49 5.39 -8.17
N ARG A 146 -24.71 4.37 -9.00
CA ARG A 146 -25.77 3.37 -8.83
C ARG A 146 -25.43 2.32 -7.76
N GLY A 147 -24.16 1.97 -7.61
CA GLY A 147 -23.71 0.97 -6.65
C GLY A 147 -24.03 1.34 -5.21
N LYS A 148 -23.92 2.62 -4.83
CA LYS A 148 -24.28 3.07 -3.48
C LYS A 148 -25.74 2.75 -3.10
N PRO A 149 -26.77 3.27 -3.80
CA PRO A 149 -28.16 2.98 -3.44
C PRO A 149 -28.54 1.50 -3.61
N ILE A 150 -27.95 0.80 -4.58
CA ILE A 150 -28.15 -0.66 -4.72
C ILE A 150 -27.67 -1.39 -3.47
N GLY A 151 -26.44 -1.11 -3.01
CA GLY A 151 -25.91 -1.73 -1.79
C GLY A 151 -26.72 -1.37 -0.54
N GLN A 152 -27.22 -0.13 -0.45
CA GLN A 152 -28.15 0.25 0.63
C GLN A 152 -29.44 -0.56 0.60
N GLY A 153 -30.03 -0.75 -0.59
CA GLY A 153 -31.23 -1.56 -0.78
C GLY A 153 -31.02 -3.03 -0.40
N ILE A 154 -29.90 -3.63 -0.82
CA ILE A 154 -29.54 -5.01 -0.48
C ILE A 154 -29.37 -5.17 1.04
N LEU A 155 -28.63 -4.27 1.68
CA LEU A 155 -28.37 -4.33 3.12
C LEU A 155 -29.65 -4.07 3.94
N ALA A 156 -30.47 -3.08 3.56
CA ALA A 156 -31.75 -2.83 4.22
C ALA A 156 -32.73 -3.99 4.03
N GLY A 157 -32.78 -4.58 2.84
CA GLY A 157 -33.56 -5.80 2.57
C GLY A 157 -33.10 -6.99 3.41
N SER A 158 -31.79 -7.13 3.61
CA SER A 158 -31.21 -8.19 4.45
C SER A 158 -31.58 -8.01 5.93
N VAL A 159 -31.55 -6.77 6.44
CA VAL A 159 -32.04 -6.47 7.80
C VAL A 159 -33.53 -6.79 7.93
N ALA A 160 -34.35 -6.41 6.96
CA ALA A 160 -35.79 -6.70 6.97
C ALA A 160 -36.08 -8.22 6.92
N LEU A 161 -35.33 -8.97 6.09
CA LEU A 161 -35.40 -10.43 6.04
C LEU A 161 -35.00 -11.04 7.38
N GLY A 162 -33.91 -10.56 7.99
CA GLY A 162 -33.48 -11.07 9.29
C GLY A 162 -34.51 -10.81 10.39
N ALA A 163 -35.12 -9.62 10.41
CA ALA A 163 -36.19 -9.30 11.36
C ALA A 163 -37.42 -10.19 11.17
N TYR A 164 -37.76 -10.52 9.92
CA TYR A 164 -38.84 -11.47 9.61
C TYR A 164 -38.54 -12.89 10.11
N LEU A 165 -37.30 -13.37 9.94
CA LEU A 165 -36.87 -14.68 10.42
C LEU A 165 -36.93 -14.77 11.96
N ILE A 166 -36.45 -13.74 12.66
CA ILE A 166 -36.53 -13.66 14.13
C ILE A 166 -37.99 -13.68 14.60
N ALA A 167 -38.87 -12.91 13.94
CA ALA A 167 -40.29 -12.82 14.32
C ALA A 167 -41.09 -14.12 14.15
N LYS A 168 -40.56 -15.11 13.41
CA LYS A 168 -41.17 -16.44 13.32
C LYS A 168 -40.90 -17.33 14.52
N GLU A 169 -39.93 -16.98 15.37
CA GLU A 169 -39.56 -17.73 16.59
C GLU A 169 -39.37 -19.24 16.33
N GLY A 170 -38.54 -19.59 15.34
CA GLY A 170 -38.28 -20.97 14.94
C GLY A 170 -37.10 -21.14 13.99
N GLU A 171 -37.27 -21.95 12.95
CA GLU A 171 -36.24 -22.23 11.95
C GLU A 171 -35.74 -20.94 11.27
N GLY A 172 -34.42 -20.73 11.28
CA GLY A 172 -33.78 -19.54 10.71
C GLY A 172 -33.68 -18.35 11.68
N THR A 173 -34.07 -18.50 12.94
CA THR A 173 -33.80 -17.48 13.99
C THR A 173 -32.33 -17.09 14.02
N TYR A 174 -31.42 -18.08 13.93
CA TYR A 174 -29.97 -17.80 13.98
C TYR A 174 -29.50 -16.96 12.78
N MET A 175 -29.89 -17.37 11.56
CA MET A 175 -29.64 -16.57 10.35
C MET A 175 -30.23 -15.16 10.48
N GLY A 176 -31.43 -15.03 11.05
CA GLY A 176 -32.07 -13.75 11.27
C GLY A 176 -31.27 -12.82 12.19
N LEU A 177 -30.73 -13.37 13.28
CA LEU A 177 -29.87 -12.64 14.23
C LEU A 177 -28.57 -12.18 13.57
N ILE A 178 -27.95 -13.00 12.71
CA ILE A 178 -26.76 -12.62 11.93
C ILE A 178 -27.10 -11.43 11.01
N LEU A 179 -28.16 -11.55 10.23
CA LEU A 179 -28.54 -10.55 9.22
C LEU A 179 -28.91 -9.21 9.85
N VAL A 180 -29.73 -9.20 10.92
CA VAL A 180 -30.12 -7.93 11.59
C VAL A 180 -28.90 -7.24 12.19
N TRP A 181 -28.03 -7.98 12.88
CA TRP A 181 -26.84 -7.40 13.50
C TRP A 181 -25.84 -6.90 12.45
N ALA A 182 -25.33 -7.80 11.60
CA ALA A 182 -24.24 -7.49 10.69
C ALA A 182 -24.65 -6.50 9.59
N CYS A 183 -25.81 -6.69 8.98
CA CYS A 183 -26.24 -5.82 7.88
C CYS A 183 -26.61 -4.41 8.34
N SER A 184 -26.99 -4.22 9.62
CA SER A 184 -27.21 -2.88 10.19
C SER A 184 -25.91 -2.08 10.27
N PHE A 185 -24.83 -2.68 10.80
CA PHE A 185 -23.51 -2.05 10.82
C PHE A 185 -22.97 -1.82 9.40
N ALA A 186 -23.10 -2.81 8.52
CA ALA A 186 -22.67 -2.70 7.14
C ALA A 186 -23.43 -1.59 6.40
N LEU A 187 -24.74 -1.43 6.62
CA LEU A 187 -25.56 -0.37 6.02
C LEU A 187 -25.07 1.01 6.43
N PHE A 188 -24.74 1.19 7.71
CA PHE A 188 -24.19 2.44 8.22
C PHE A 188 -22.84 2.76 7.57
N ILE A 189 -21.90 1.82 7.59
CA ILE A 189 -20.55 1.98 7.02
C ILE A 189 -20.65 2.24 5.51
N TRP A 190 -21.45 1.45 4.78
CA TRP A 190 -21.66 1.57 3.35
C TRP A 190 -22.22 2.94 2.97
N THR A 191 -23.20 3.45 3.72
CA THR A 191 -23.81 4.76 3.47
C THR A 191 -22.78 5.90 3.47
N ILE A 192 -21.75 5.80 4.30
CA ILE A 192 -20.69 6.80 4.44
C ILE A 192 -19.54 6.55 3.45
N THR A 193 -19.24 5.30 3.12
CA THR A 193 -17.97 4.92 2.48
C THR A 193 -18.09 4.32 1.08
N ALA A 194 -19.30 4.00 0.59
CA ALA A 194 -19.51 3.27 -0.67
C ALA A 194 -18.75 3.84 -1.88
N HIS A 195 -18.76 5.16 -2.09
CA HIS A 195 -18.05 5.78 -3.22
C HIS A 195 -16.53 5.53 -3.18
N PHE A 196 -15.95 5.48 -1.98
CA PHE A 196 -14.54 5.18 -1.79
C PHE A 196 -14.27 3.69 -1.96
N LEU A 197 -15.06 2.83 -1.28
CA LEU A 197 -14.94 1.37 -1.37
C LEU A 197 -15.05 0.86 -2.81
N LEU A 198 -16.03 1.35 -3.56
CA LEU A 198 -16.25 0.97 -4.95
C LEU A 198 -15.16 1.52 -5.87
N ALA A 199 -14.47 2.60 -5.51
CA ALA A 199 -13.37 3.12 -6.32
C ALA A 199 -12.07 2.33 -6.14
N LEU A 200 -11.89 1.64 -5.02
CA LEU A 200 -10.69 0.86 -4.74
C LEU A 200 -10.53 -0.32 -5.70
N PRO A 201 -9.29 -0.77 -5.99
CA PRO A 201 -9.07 -2.00 -6.73
C PRO A 201 -9.73 -3.19 -6.02
N LEU A 202 -10.49 -4.02 -6.75
CA LEU A 202 -11.23 -5.14 -6.16
C LEU A 202 -10.35 -6.11 -5.36
N VAL A 203 -9.09 -6.30 -5.77
CA VAL A 203 -8.12 -7.15 -5.04
C VAL A 203 -7.89 -6.64 -3.61
N CYS A 204 -7.96 -5.32 -3.38
CA CYS A 204 -7.71 -4.70 -2.08
C CYS A 204 -8.87 -4.87 -1.09
N THR A 205 -10.06 -5.30 -1.57
CA THR A 205 -11.26 -5.50 -0.74
C THR A 205 -11.72 -6.95 -0.77
N LEU A 206 -11.86 -7.56 -1.95
CA LEU A 206 -12.37 -8.92 -2.11
C LEU A 206 -11.41 -9.98 -1.57
N VAL A 207 -10.10 -9.87 -1.79
CA VAL A 207 -9.15 -10.89 -1.30
C VAL A 207 -9.09 -10.91 0.23
N PRO A 208 -9.00 -9.76 0.94
CA PRO A 208 -9.12 -9.72 2.39
C PRO A 208 -10.46 -10.24 2.93
N ILE A 209 -11.53 -10.21 2.15
CA ILE A 209 -12.82 -10.80 2.56
C ILE A 209 -12.81 -12.31 2.32
N ILE A 210 -12.54 -12.73 1.09
CA ILE A 210 -12.73 -14.11 0.63
C ILE A 210 -11.70 -15.05 1.26
N LEU A 211 -10.43 -14.68 1.29
CA LEU A 211 -9.37 -15.61 1.73
C LEU A 211 -9.52 -15.99 3.21
N PRO A 212 -9.69 -15.04 4.17
CA PRO A 212 -9.93 -15.39 5.56
C PRO A 212 -11.29 -16.10 5.75
N THR A 213 -12.32 -15.73 4.99
CA THR A 213 -13.64 -16.40 5.06
C THR A 213 -13.52 -17.88 4.71
N VAL A 214 -12.96 -18.19 3.54
CA VAL A 214 -12.78 -19.59 3.09
C VAL A 214 -11.84 -20.35 4.02
N TYR A 215 -10.80 -19.71 4.55
CA TYR A 215 -9.92 -20.32 5.54
C TYR A 215 -10.68 -20.69 6.82
N LEU A 216 -11.49 -19.78 7.35
CA LEU A 216 -12.27 -20.01 8.56
C LEU A 216 -13.37 -21.04 8.35
N TRP A 217 -14.00 -21.11 7.17
CA TRP A 217 -14.91 -22.20 6.82
C TRP A 217 -14.29 -23.58 6.97
N VAL A 218 -13.03 -23.73 6.52
CA VAL A 218 -12.30 -25.00 6.66
C VAL A 218 -11.91 -25.25 8.11
N VAL A 219 -11.47 -24.23 8.85
CA VAL A 219 -11.10 -24.37 10.27
C VAL A 219 -12.31 -24.75 11.12
N ASP A 220 -13.46 -24.15 10.84
CA ASP A 220 -14.69 -24.37 11.59
C ASP A 220 -15.31 -25.75 11.30
N GLU A 221 -15.30 -26.20 10.03
CA GLU A 221 -15.68 -27.58 9.69
C GLU A 221 -14.84 -28.61 10.49
N LEU A 222 -13.54 -28.38 10.60
CA LEU A 222 -12.65 -29.23 11.40
C LEU A 222 -12.89 -29.14 12.91
N ALA A 223 -13.46 -28.04 13.40
CA ALA A 223 -13.79 -27.83 14.81
C ALA A 223 -15.16 -28.43 15.17
N LEU A 224 -16.17 -28.24 14.30
CA LEU A 224 -17.50 -28.85 14.40
C LEU A 224 -17.42 -30.38 14.33
N GLY A 225 -16.62 -30.93 13.42
CA GLY A 225 -16.37 -32.36 13.32
C GLY A 225 -15.74 -32.98 14.59
N ARG A 226 -15.22 -32.16 15.52
CA ARG A 226 -14.69 -32.59 16.83
C ARG A 226 -15.64 -32.30 17.99
N GLY A 227 -16.79 -31.68 17.75
CA GLY A 227 -17.76 -31.31 18.79
C GLY A 227 -17.27 -30.19 19.71
N THR A 228 -16.44 -29.28 19.20
CA THR A 228 -15.87 -28.17 19.99
C THR A 228 -16.96 -27.22 20.51
N TRP A 229 -18.01 -27.03 19.73
CA TRP A 229 -19.21 -26.28 20.05
C TRP A 229 -20.36 -26.74 19.11
N ALA A 230 -21.61 -26.40 19.41
CA ALA A 230 -22.77 -26.83 18.62
C ALA A 230 -23.85 -25.74 18.47
N ILE A 231 -24.59 -25.83 17.36
CA ILE A 231 -25.78 -25.01 17.08
C ILE A 231 -27.03 -25.85 17.39
N GLU A 232 -27.88 -25.32 18.26
CA GLU A 232 -29.09 -26.03 18.71
C GLU A 232 -30.09 -26.25 17.55
N SER A 233 -30.56 -27.49 17.44
CA SER A 233 -31.55 -27.89 16.44
C SER A 233 -32.86 -27.12 16.60
N GLY A 234 -33.45 -26.67 15.49
CA GLY A 234 -34.69 -25.89 15.47
C GLY A 234 -34.50 -24.37 15.39
N THR A 235 -33.27 -23.86 15.50
CA THR A 235 -32.95 -22.43 15.29
C THR A 235 -32.26 -22.14 13.95
N LYS A 236 -31.64 -23.16 13.35
CA LYS A 236 -30.92 -23.14 12.06
C LYS A 236 -31.81 -23.56 10.89
N LEU A 237 -31.40 -23.22 9.66
CA LEU A 237 -32.07 -23.53 8.38
C LEU A 237 -31.83 -24.98 7.89
N GLU A 238 -31.10 -25.79 8.66
CA GLU A 238 -30.78 -27.18 8.34
C GLU A 238 -30.08 -27.39 6.98
N PHE A 239 -29.44 -26.34 6.45
CA PHE A 239 -28.69 -26.38 5.19
C PHE A 239 -27.18 -26.33 5.46
N LYS A 240 -26.48 -27.41 5.07
CA LYS A 240 -25.02 -27.53 5.16
C LYS A 240 -24.37 -27.13 3.83
N LEU A 241 -23.37 -26.25 3.88
CA LEU A 241 -22.65 -25.80 2.69
C LEU A 241 -21.69 -26.88 2.16
N PHE A 242 -20.86 -27.44 3.05
CA PHE A 242 -20.02 -28.60 2.80
C PHE A 242 -19.63 -29.26 4.13
N GLY A 243 -19.44 -30.57 4.14
CA GLY A 243 -19.13 -31.30 5.38
C GLY A 243 -20.19 -31.05 6.44
N ASP A 244 -19.74 -30.66 7.64
CA ASP A 244 -20.62 -30.26 8.75
C ASP A 244 -20.79 -28.74 8.90
N LEU A 245 -20.25 -27.93 7.97
CA LEU A 245 -20.37 -26.48 8.02
C LEU A 245 -21.79 -26.02 7.64
N GLU A 246 -22.47 -25.39 8.59
CA GLU A 246 -23.81 -24.82 8.41
C GLU A 246 -23.76 -23.50 7.64
N ILE A 247 -24.83 -23.18 6.91
CA ILE A 247 -24.89 -21.97 6.07
C ILE A 247 -24.86 -20.69 6.91
N GLU A 248 -25.39 -20.74 8.12
CA GLU A 248 -25.32 -19.66 9.11
C GLU A 248 -23.87 -19.33 9.44
N GLU A 249 -23.04 -20.32 9.77
CA GLU A 249 -21.61 -20.11 10.04
C GLU A 249 -20.87 -19.60 8.81
N ALA A 250 -21.16 -20.20 7.65
CA ALA A 250 -20.58 -19.73 6.41
C ALA A 250 -20.90 -18.25 6.16
N THR A 251 -22.14 -17.85 6.45
CA THR A 251 -22.62 -16.47 6.35
C THR A 251 -21.98 -15.59 7.42
N PHE A 252 -21.88 -16.04 8.67
CA PHE A 252 -21.27 -15.33 9.78
C PHE A 252 -19.82 -14.94 9.47
N PHE A 253 -18.97 -15.89 9.06
CA PHE A 253 -17.58 -15.59 8.69
C PHE A 253 -17.49 -14.64 7.50
N LEU A 254 -18.40 -14.76 6.51
CA LEU A 254 -18.43 -13.85 5.36
C LEU A 254 -18.79 -12.43 5.79
N VAL A 255 -19.88 -12.24 6.53
CA VAL A 255 -20.36 -10.90 6.90
C VAL A 255 -19.43 -10.22 7.91
N THR A 256 -18.83 -10.97 8.84
CA THR A 256 -17.85 -10.42 9.79
C THR A 256 -16.59 -9.96 9.06
N ASN A 257 -16.08 -10.72 8.07
CA ASN A 257 -14.95 -10.28 7.26
C ASN A 257 -15.30 -9.08 6.35
N ILE A 258 -16.53 -8.99 5.84
CA ILE A 258 -17.03 -7.78 5.16
C ILE A 258 -17.01 -6.58 6.12
N LEU A 259 -17.50 -6.73 7.35
CA LEU A 259 -17.51 -5.65 8.35
C LEU A 259 -16.09 -5.20 8.71
N ILE A 260 -15.17 -6.12 8.92
CA ILE A 260 -13.76 -5.80 9.22
C ILE A 260 -13.18 -5.01 8.04
N VAL A 261 -13.27 -5.52 6.81
CA VAL A 261 -12.66 -4.88 5.64
C VAL A 261 -13.28 -3.51 5.36
N THR A 262 -14.60 -3.39 5.43
CA THR A 262 -15.27 -2.10 5.24
C THR A 262 -14.98 -1.11 6.37
N GLY A 263 -14.85 -1.57 7.62
CA GLY A 263 -14.46 -0.75 8.76
C GLY A 263 -13.02 -0.22 8.66
N VAL A 264 -12.08 -1.08 8.26
CA VAL A 264 -10.68 -0.70 8.02
C VAL A 264 -10.57 0.26 6.83
N ALA A 265 -11.33 0.03 5.75
CA ALA A 265 -11.39 0.96 4.62
C ALA A 265 -12.04 2.32 4.99
N ALA A 266 -13.02 2.34 5.90
CA ALA A 266 -13.57 3.58 6.43
C ALA A 266 -12.52 4.41 7.18
N PHE A 267 -11.63 3.74 7.91
CA PHE A 267 -10.47 4.37 8.56
C PHE A 267 -9.52 4.95 7.51
N ASP A 268 -9.17 4.19 6.47
CA ASP A 268 -8.29 4.67 5.39
C ASP A 268 -8.88 5.83 4.60
N LYS A 269 -10.21 5.86 4.40
CA LYS A 269 -10.88 7.01 3.81
C LYS A 269 -10.63 8.28 4.63
N ALA A 270 -10.74 8.19 5.96
CA ALA A 270 -10.51 9.34 6.84
C ALA A 270 -9.05 9.81 6.80
N VAL A 271 -8.10 8.88 6.83
CA VAL A 271 -6.65 9.16 6.65
C VAL A 271 -6.39 9.83 5.30
N ALA A 272 -6.94 9.27 4.22
CA ALA A 272 -6.81 9.81 2.88
C ALA A 272 -7.36 11.23 2.75
N VAL A 273 -8.50 11.52 3.39
CA VAL A 273 -9.07 12.88 3.42
C VAL A 273 -8.16 13.84 4.19
N CYS A 274 -7.63 13.43 5.34
CA CYS A 274 -6.65 14.24 6.08
C CYS A 274 -5.42 14.53 5.21
N ASP A 275 -4.84 13.51 4.57
CA ASP A 275 -3.59 13.67 3.84
C ASP A 275 -3.76 14.41 2.51
N ALA A 276 -4.91 14.26 1.85
CA ALA A 276 -5.18 14.90 0.58
C ALA A 276 -5.44 16.41 0.70
N PHE A 277 -5.89 16.92 1.85
CA PHE A 277 -6.31 18.32 1.99
C PHE A 277 -5.54 19.06 3.11
N PRO A 278 -4.25 19.40 2.90
CA PRO A 278 -3.45 20.08 3.92
C PRO A 278 -4.06 21.41 4.36
N ASP A 279 -4.71 22.17 3.47
CA ASP A 279 -5.34 23.46 3.79
C ASP A 279 -6.55 23.34 4.73
N LYS A 280 -7.13 22.14 4.85
CA LYS A 280 -8.25 21.85 5.77
C LYS A 280 -7.80 21.12 7.02
N PHE A 281 -6.60 20.55 7.00
CA PHE A 281 -6.04 19.73 8.06
C PHE A 281 -4.57 20.07 8.20
N ASP A 282 -4.20 20.95 9.12
CA ASP A 282 -2.80 21.42 9.19
C ASP A 282 -1.82 20.31 9.59
N LYS A 283 -2.31 19.28 10.29
CA LYS A 283 -1.52 18.12 10.72
C LYS A 283 -1.83 16.90 9.85
N PRO A 284 -0.81 16.09 9.49
CA PRO A 284 -1.01 14.81 8.82
C PRO A 284 -1.85 13.87 9.69
N ALA A 285 -2.42 12.84 9.06
CA ALA A 285 -3.12 11.81 9.81
C ALA A 285 -2.17 11.10 10.79
N ASP A 286 -2.41 11.29 12.08
CA ASP A 286 -1.79 10.52 13.16
C ASP A 286 -2.83 9.62 13.85
N ALA A 287 -2.37 8.83 14.82
CA ALA A 287 -3.12 7.74 15.44
C ALA A 287 -4.56 8.10 15.84
N LEU A 288 -4.75 9.20 16.59
CA LEU A 288 -6.04 9.59 17.18
C LEU A 288 -6.16 11.12 17.30
N SER A 289 -5.92 11.86 16.21
CA SER A 289 -6.14 13.32 16.20
C SER A 289 -7.59 13.72 15.99
N MET A 290 -7.91 14.92 16.47
CA MET A 290 -9.11 15.65 16.08
C MET A 290 -9.23 15.83 14.56
N SER A 291 -8.12 15.89 13.83
CA SER A 291 -8.10 15.93 12.36
C SER A 291 -8.76 14.68 11.76
N LEU A 292 -8.41 13.49 12.26
CA LEU A 292 -8.96 12.23 11.77
C LEU A 292 -10.47 12.13 12.05
N LEU A 293 -10.93 12.61 13.21
CA LEU A 293 -12.35 12.69 13.53
C LEU A 293 -13.10 13.67 12.61
N ARG A 294 -12.54 14.87 12.39
CA ARG A 294 -13.12 15.87 11.48
C ARG A 294 -13.16 15.39 10.03
N ALA A 295 -12.16 14.62 9.59
CA ALA A 295 -12.12 14.06 8.25
C ALA A 295 -13.23 13.04 7.97
N ARG A 296 -13.68 12.30 8.99
CA ARG A 296 -14.82 11.37 8.86
C ARG A 296 -16.13 12.07 8.52
N VAL A 297 -16.31 13.30 9.01
CA VAL A 297 -17.54 14.08 8.83
C VAL A 297 -17.46 15.08 7.68
N LEU A 298 -16.31 15.22 7.00
CA LEU A 298 -16.19 16.10 5.85
C LEU A 298 -17.03 15.56 4.68
N PRO A 299 -18.07 16.28 4.22
CA PRO A 299 -18.91 15.81 3.12
C PRO A 299 -18.09 15.68 1.83
N ALA A 300 -18.29 14.59 1.10
CA ALA A 300 -17.59 14.33 -0.16
C ALA A 300 -17.86 15.39 -1.25
N SER A 301 -18.97 16.14 -1.15
CA SER A 301 -19.25 17.31 -2.00
C SER A 301 -18.30 18.49 -1.77
N LYS A 302 -17.60 18.52 -0.62
CA LYS A 302 -16.61 19.56 -0.29
C LYS A 302 -15.17 19.14 -0.63
N TYR A 303 -14.97 18.00 -1.29
CA TYR A 303 -13.63 17.60 -1.75
C TYR A 303 -13.18 18.49 -2.89
N ASP A 304 -11.95 18.99 -2.80
CA ASP A 304 -11.31 19.64 -3.95
C ASP A 304 -10.92 18.56 -4.97
N MET A 305 -11.79 18.39 -5.97
CA MET A 305 -11.58 17.37 -6.98
C MET A 305 -10.45 17.72 -7.95
N GLN A 306 -10.05 19.00 -8.10
CA GLN A 306 -8.91 19.35 -8.94
C GLN A 306 -7.63 18.77 -8.34
N ARG A 307 -7.43 18.94 -7.03
CA ARG A 307 -6.29 18.34 -6.32
C ARG A 307 -6.30 16.81 -6.40
N ILE A 308 -7.45 16.16 -6.18
CA ILE A 308 -7.52 14.68 -6.26
C ILE A 308 -7.21 14.17 -7.68
N LEU A 309 -7.74 14.83 -8.71
CA LEU A 309 -7.44 14.48 -10.11
C LEU A 309 -5.96 14.70 -10.44
N GLY A 310 -5.35 15.76 -9.92
CA GLY A 310 -3.90 15.98 -10.07
C GLY A 310 -3.06 14.90 -9.38
N ILE A 311 -3.44 14.46 -8.17
CA ILE A 311 -2.81 13.32 -7.49
C ILE A 311 -2.92 12.05 -8.35
N ARG A 312 -4.09 11.75 -8.94
CA ARG A 312 -4.26 10.60 -9.85
C ARG A 312 -3.34 10.70 -11.07
N GLN A 313 -3.25 11.88 -11.67
CA GLN A 313 -2.39 12.11 -12.83
C GLN A 313 -0.91 11.93 -12.47
N ALA A 314 -0.49 12.43 -11.30
CA ALA A 314 0.87 12.27 -10.79
C ALA A 314 1.22 10.80 -10.53
N VAL A 315 0.33 10.04 -9.89
CA VAL A 315 0.50 8.60 -9.68
C VAL A 315 0.58 7.85 -11.01
N SER A 316 -0.29 8.18 -11.97
CA SER A 316 -0.29 7.58 -13.31
C SER A 316 1.01 7.87 -14.07
N ARG A 317 1.49 9.12 -14.01
CA ARG A 317 2.77 9.53 -14.61
C ARG A 317 3.94 8.76 -14.01
N LEU A 318 4.01 8.64 -12.68
CA LEU A 318 5.02 7.84 -11.98
C LEU A 318 4.97 6.37 -12.38
N ALA A 319 3.78 5.76 -12.37
CA ALA A 319 3.59 4.36 -12.73
C ALA A 319 4.03 4.06 -14.18
N LYS A 320 3.74 4.98 -15.11
CA LYS A 320 4.08 4.84 -16.53
C LYS A 320 5.58 5.04 -16.79
N LYS A 321 6.21 6.01 -16.13
CA LYS A 321 7.58 6.47 -16.45
C LYS A 321 8.67 5.82 -15.59
N SER A 322 8.39 5.37 -14.36
CA SER A 322 9.38 4.64 -13.55
C SER A 322 8.78 3.50 -12.73
N ARG A 323 9.02 2.27 -13.19
CA ARG A 323 8.54 1.08 -12.49
C ARG A 323 9.26 0.81 -11.16
N SER A 324 10.50 1.27 -10.99
CA SER A 324 11.26 1.14 -9.74
C SER A 324 10.80 2.16 -8.72
N PHE A 325 10.70 3.44 -9.09
CA PHE A 325 10.21 4.48 -8.18
C PHE A 325 8.72 4.33 -7.86
N HIS A 326 7.91 3.79 -8.77
CA HIS A 326 6.51 3.49 -8.46
C HIS A 326 6.37 2.40 -7.38
N LEU A 327 7.22 1.37 -7.40
CA LEU A 327 7.23 0.37 -6.33
C LEU A 327 7.80 0.96 -5.04
N ALA A 328 8.88 1.74 -5.12
CA ALA A 328 9.47 2.35 -3.93
C ALA A 328 8.56 3.39 -3.28
N SER A 329 7.81 4.18 -4.05
CA SER A 329 6.86 5.15 -3.51
C SER A 329 5.77 4.48 -2.67
N SER A 330 5.50 3.20 -2.93
CA SER A 330 4.49 2.38 -2.28
C SER A 330 4.73 2.19 -0.77
N VAL A 331 5.97 2.34 -0.30
CA VAL A 331 6.33 2.18 1.11
C VAL A 331 6.40 3.51 1.87
N PHE A 332 6.27 4.66 1.19
CA PHE A 332 6.20 5.96 1.86
C PHE A 332 4.81 6.19 2.48
N PRO A 333 4.73 6.80 3.67
CA PRO A 333 3.45 7.09 4.31
C PRO A 333 2.85 8.44 3.90
N GLY A 334 1.51 8.50 3.93
CA GLY A 334 0.70 9.72 4.00
C GLY A 334 1.09 10.87 3.05
N ARG A 335 1.18 12.09 3.61
CA ARG A 335 1.48 13.33 2.86
C ARG A 335 2.85 13.32 2.19
N LEU A 336 3.87 12.77 2.85
CA LEU A 336 5.21 12.67 2.27
C LEU A 336 5.16 11.89 0.94
N ARG A 337 4.40 10.79 0.87
CA ARG A 337 4.21 10.05 -0.38
C ARG A 337 3.51 10.89 -1.45
N ILE A 338 2.50 11.66 -1.09
CA ILE A 338 1.79 12.55 -2.01
C ILE A 338 2.76 13.58 -2.59
N ASP A 339 3.48 14.31 -1.73
CA ASP A 339 4.34 15.42 -2.13
C ASP A 339 5.57 14.93 -2.93
N LEU A 340 6.16 13.78 -2.57
CA LEU A 340 7.20 13.15 -3.39
C LEU A 340 6.67 12.74 -4.78
N THR A 341 5.42 12.25 -4.85
CA THR A 341 4.79 11.89 -6.12
C THR A 341 4.50 13.13 -6.97
N LEU A 342 4.08 14.24 -6.35
CA LEU A 342 3.86 15.53 -7.01
C LEU A 342 5.18 16.15 -7.50
N LEU A 343 6.24 16.09 -6.69
CA LEU A 343 7.59 16.50 -7.08
C LEU A 343 8.08 15.70 -8.30
N TYR A 344 7.99 14.37 -8.25
CA TYR A 344 8.34 13.52 -9.40
C TYR A 344 7.52 13.90 -10.63
N SER A 345 6.23 14.14 -10.45
CA SER A 345 5.31 14.52 -11.51
C SER A 345 5.72 15.84 -12.18
N TYR A 346 6.12 16.84 -11.41
CA TYR A 346 6.65 18.11 -11.90
C TYR A 346 7.96 17.91 -12.67
N CYS A 347 8.96 17.24 -12.07
CA CYS A 347 10.24 16.99 -12.72
C CYS A 347 10.06 16.26 -14.06
N ARG A 348 9.19 15.23 -14.08
CA ARG A 348 8.92 14.47 -15.31
C ARG A 348 8.14 15.26 -16.36
N LEU A 349 7.25 16.16 -15.94
CA LEU A 349 6.59 17.07 -16.88
C LEU A 349 7.58 18.03 -17.53
N ALA A 350 8.47 18.62 -16.73
CA ALA A 350 9.46 19.57 -17.22
C ALA A 350 10.41 18.89 -18.22
N ASP A 351 10.88 17.69 -17.90
CA ASP A 351 11.67 16.81 -18.76
C ASP A 351 10.91 16.48 -20.07
N ASP A 352 9.67 16.00 -19.99
CA ASP A 352 8.86 15.67 -21.18
C ASP A 352 8.61 16.90 -22.09
N LEU A 353 8.37 18.09 -21.52
CA LEU A 353 8.17 19.32 -22.32
C LEU A 353 9.41 19.72 -23.12
N VAL A 354 10.61 19.49 -22.57
CA VAL A 354 11.87 19.80 -23.24
C VAL A 354 12.23 18.71 -24.25
N ASP A 355 12.12 17.44 -23.85
CA ASP A 355 12.50 16.29 -24.69
C ASP A 355 11.56 16.06 -25.88
N GLU A 356 10.27 16.36 -25.74
CA GLU A 356 9.27 16.18 -26.81
C GLU A 356 9.15 17.41 -27.73
N ALA A 357 9.93 18.47 -27.47
CA ALA A 357 9.97 19.65 -28.33
C ALA A 357 10.54 19.32 -29.73
N LYS A 358 9.99 19.93 -30.78
CA LYS A 358 10.40 19.63 -32.16
C LYS A 358 11.71 20.29 -32.56
N THR A 359 12.06 21.38 -31.88
CA THR A 359 13.26 22.16 -32.18
C THR A 359 13.92 22.63 -30.88
N PRO A 360 15.25 22.85 -30.89
CA PRO A 360 15.95 23.44 -29.73
C PRO A 360 15.37 24.81 -29.32
N GLY A 361 14.88 25.60 -30.29
CA GLY A 361 14.22 26.88 -30.01
C GLY A 361 12.92 26.72 -29.23
N GLU A 362 12.09 25.74 -29.58
CA GLU A 362 10.87 25.40 -28.83
C GLU A 362 11.20 24.93 -27.41
N ALA A 363 12.21 24.07 -27.27
CA ALA A 363 12.66 23.58 -25.96
C ALA A 363 13.16 24.73 -25.07
N SER A 364 13.93 25.68 -25.62
CA SER A 364 14.38 26.89 -24.92
C SER A 364 13.20 27.77 -24.45
N VAL A 365 12.13 27.87 -25.25
CA VAL A 365 10.89 28.55 -24.85
C VAL A 365 10.23 27.83 -23.68
N TRP A 366 10.19 26.49 -23.66
CA TRP A 366 9.64 25.73 -22.54
C TRP A 366 10.44 25.94 -21.25
N ILE A 367 11.77 25.92 -21.33
CA ILE A 367 12.65 26.21 -20.18
C ILE A 367 12.37 27.62 -19.64
N SER A 368 12.28 28.61 -20.54
CA SER A 368 11.99 30.01 -20.16
C SER A 368 10.61 30.16 -19.49
N LYS A 369 9.59 29.46 -20.00
CA LYS A 369 8.26 29.43 -19.38
C LYS A 369 8.28 28.77 -18.01
N LEU A 370 9.01 27.67 -17.84
CA LEU A 370 9.16 26.98 -16.56
C LEU A 370 9.88 27.86 -15.53
N ASP A 371 10.97 28.54 -15.90
CA ASP A 371 11.67 29.47 -15.01
C ASP A 371 10.79 30.68 -14.65
N ARG A 372 10.00 31.19 -15.61
CA ARG A 372 9.03 32.25 -15.33
C ARG A 372 7.96 31.80 -14.35
N HIS A 373 7.42 30.59 -14.52
CA HIS A 373 6.46 30.00 -13.59
C HIS A 373 7.05 29.83 -12.18
N LEU A 374 8.28 29.30 -12.06
CA LEU A 374 8.99 29.22 -10.78
C LEU A 374 9.19 30.62 -10.18
N SER A 375 9.63 31.60 -10.97
CA SER A 375 9.83 32.97 -10.49
C SER A 375 8.54 33.61 -9.96
N LEU A 376 7.37 33.26 -10.52
CA LEU A 376 6.07 33.70 -10.00
C LEU A 376 5.74 32.97 -8.69
N LEU A 377 5.93 31.66 -8.62
CA LEU A 377 5.68 30.86 -7.41
C LEU A 377 6.48 31.33 -6.20
N TYR A 378 7.73 31.74 -6.41
CA TYR A 378 8.66 32.11 -5.34
C TYR A 378 8.79 33.63 -5.12
N LYS A 379 7.94 34.46 -5.76
CA LYS A 379 8.02 35.92 -5.63
C LYS A 379 7.69 36.40 -4.22
N ASP A 380 6.56 35.95 -3.69
CA ASP A 380 6.11 36.18 -2.31
C ASP A 380 5.41 34.91 -1.80
N PRO A 381 5.65 34.39 -0.58
CA PRO A 381 5.08 33.12 -0.11
C PRO A 381 3.55 33.11 0.11
N ASP A 382 2.85 34.19 -0.21
CA ASP A 382 1.41 34.35 0.05
C ASP A 382 0.53 33.78 -1.08
N SER A 383 -0.77 33.60 -0.80
CA SER A 383 -1.76 33.02 -1.73
C SER A 383 -1.84 33.75 -3.09
N THR A 384 -1.46 35.02 -3.14
CA THR A 384 -1.43 35.82 -4.37
C THR A 384 -0.44 35.29 -5.39
N SER A 385 0.74 34.83 -4.97
CA SER A 385 1.78 34.31 -5.88
C SER A 385 1.38 32.98 -6.49
N ALA A 386 0.76 32.09 -5.71
CA ALA A 386 0.20 30.84 -6.20
C ALA A 386 -0.87 31.09 -7.27
N SER A 387 -1.79 32.03 -7.03
CA SER A 387 -2.82 32.40 -8.02
C SER A 387 -2.22 32.96 -9.31
N LEU A 388 -1.19 33.81 -9.23
CA LEU A 388 -0.53 34.39 -10.40
C LEU A 388 0.23 33.33 -11.21
N ALA A 389 0.90 32.39 -10.53
CA ALA A 389 1.58 31.29 -11.18
C ALA A 389 0.59 30.35 -11.89
N SER A 390 -0.54 30.00 -11.25
CA SER A 390 -1.59 29.18 -11.86
C SER A 390 -2.25 29.87 -13.06
N GLN A 391 -2.50 31.18 -12.98
CA GLN A 391 -2.99 31.94 -14.13
C GLN A 391 -2.00 31.90 -15.29
N TYR A 392 -0.72 32.16 -15.01
CA TYR A 392 0.34 32.07 -16.02
C TYR A 392 0.43 30.67 -16.62
N ALA A 393 0.31 29.62 -15.80
CA ALA A 393 0.32 28.23 -16.25
C ALA A 393 -0.83 27.95 -17.23
N ALA A 394 -2.05 28.35 -16.88
CA ALA A 394 -3.25 28.18 -17.70
C ALA A 394 -3.15 28.86 -19.07
N GLU A 395 -2.48 30.02 -19.15
CA GLU A 395 -2.30 30.78 -20.38
C GLU A 395 -1.15 30.26 -21.26
N ASN A 396 -0.12 29.63 -20.67
CA ASN A 396 1.14 29.36 -21.36
C ASN A 396 1.49 27.88 -21.55
N PHE A 397 0.78 26.97 -20.88
CA PHE A 397 1.05 25.52 -20.90
C PHE A 397 -0.17 24.71 -21.35
N PRO A 398 0.03 23.50 -21.90
CA PRO A 398 -1.08 22.62 -22.25
C PRO A 398 -1.85 22.18 -21.00
N ALA A 399 -3.15 21.88 -21.15
CA ALA A 399 -4.02 21.45 -20.05
C ALA A 399 -3.48 20.22 -19.28
N SER A 400 -2.72 19.35 -19.94
CA SER A 400 -2.08 18.16 -19.34
C SER A 400 -0.94 18.49 -18.37
N ALA A 401 -0.40 19.71 -18.42
CA ALA A 401 0.70 20.18 -17.58
C ALA A 401 0.21 20.82 -16.27
N LEU A 402 -0.97 21.45 -16.30
CA LEU A 402 -1.45 22.34 -15.23
C LEU A 402 -1.40 21.70 -13.85
N SER A 403 -1.93 20.49 -13.71
CA SER A 403 -1.99 19.81 -12.40
C SER A 403 -0.62 19.58 -11.76
N ALA A 404 0.44 19.38 -12.55
CA ALA A 404 1.77 19.16 -12.00
C ALA A 404 2.53 20.47 -11.73
N LEU A 405 2.14 21.54 -12.42
CA LEU A 405 2.62 22.90 -12.13
C LEU A 405 1.96 23.44 -10.85
N ASP A 406 0.63 23.38 -10.78
CA ASP A 406 -0.19 23.94 -9.70
C ASP A 406 -0.03 23.18 -8.37
N LEU A 407 0.23 21.87 -8.43
CA LEU A 407 0.35 21.03 -7.24
C LEU A 407 1.81 20.77 -6.82
N LEU A 408 2.79 21.42 -7.44
CA LEU A 408 4.17 21.38 -6.94
C LEU A 408 4.18 21.90 -5.48
N PRO A 409 4.72 21.16 -4.49
CA PRO A 409 4.77 21.61 -3.09
C PRO A 409 5.87 22.66 -2.88
N SER A 410 5.80 23.77 -3.60
CA SER A 410 6.83 24.83 -3.63
C SER A 410 7.04 25.50 -2.27
N SER A 411 6.01 25.59 -1.43
CA SER A 411 6.13 26.12 -0.06
C SER A 411 7.01 25.26 0.86
N LEU A 412 7.29 24.01 0.48
CA LEU A 412 8.12 23.06 1.23
C LEU A 412 9.49 22.86 0.57
N LEU A 413 9.76 23.51 -0.56
CA LEU A 413 10.93 23.28 -1.38
C LEU A 413 11.73 24.58 -1.56
N PRO A 414 13.06 24.53 -1.53
CA PRO A 414 13.88 25.65 -1.99
C PRO A 414 13.76 25.80 -3.52
N ARG A 415 13.86 27.04 -4.01
CA ARG A 415 13.80 27.33 -5.45
C ARG A 415 15.03 26.80 -6.18
N GLU A 416 16.19 26.87 -5.54
CA GLU A 416 17.50 26.69 -6.17
C GLU A 416 17.65 25.32 -6.85
N PRO A 417 17.29 24.18 -6.22
CA PRO A 417 17.38 22.88 -6.90
C PRO A 417 16.48 22.78 -8.13
N LEU A 418 15.28 23.38 -8.10
CA LEU A 418 14.36 23.38 -9.24
C LEU A 418 14.89 24.26 -10.38
N ALA A 419 15.51 25.39 -10.06
CA ALA A 419 16.16 26.25 -11.06
C ALA A 419 17.42 25.61 -11.64
N GLU A 420 18.23 24.92 -10.83
CA GLU A 420 19.38 24.14 -11.30
C GLU A 420 18.97 23.00 -12.24
N LEU A 421 17.83 22.34 -11.98
CA LEU A 421 17.26 21.34 -12.88
C LEU A 421 17.01 21.91 -14.28
N LEU A 422 16.43 23.11 -14.37
CA LEU A 422 16.20 23.79 -15.66
C LEU A 422 17.51 24.08 -16.41
N LYS A 423 18.59 24.44 -15.69
CA LYS A 423 19.93 24.58 -16.28
C LYS A 423 20.53 23.25 -16.76
N GLY A 424 20.04 22.11 -16.25
CA GLY A 424 20.37 20.79 -16.76
C GLY A 424 19.77 20.58 -18.16
N PHE A 425 18.50 20.94 -18.32
CA PHE A 425 17.82 20.89 -19.62
C PHE A 425 18.46 21.81 -20.67
N GLU A 426 19.02 22.96 -20.26
CA GLU A 426 19.79 23.82 -21.17
C GLU A 426 21.05 23.13 -21.72
N MET A 427 21.70 22.26 -20.92
CA MET A 427 22.83 21.45 -21.40
C MET A 427 22.38 20.45 -22.46
N ASP A 428 21.18 19.86 -22.31
CA ASP A 428 20.62 18.93 -23.30
C ASP A 428 20.36 19.60 -24.67
N LEU A 429 20.09 20.91 -24.69
CA LEU A 429 19.94 21.67 -25.95
C LEU A 429 21.24 21.85 -26.73
N SER A 430 22.39 21.61 -26.09
CA SER A 430 23.70 21.73 -26.73
C SER A 430 24.07 20.50 -27.55
N PHE A 431 23.32 19.40 -27.43
CA PHE A 431 23.49 18.24 -28.31
C PHE A 431 23.06 18.58 -29.74
N SER A 432 23.94 18.30 -30.70
CA SER A 432 23.64 18.40 -32.13
C SER A 432 24.36 17.28 -32.88
N SER A 433 24.09 17.10 -34.17
CA SER A 433 24.77 16.07 -34.99
C SER A 433 26.32 16.17 -34.92
N ASN A 434 26.87 17.34 -34.60
CA ASN A 434 28.31 17.59 -34.54
C ASN A 434 28.79 18.10 -33.17
N THR A 435 27.91 18.22 -32.16
CA THR A 435 28.24 18.80 -30.86
C THR A 435 27.86 17.86 -29.73
N PHE A 436 28.84 17.53 -28.89
CA PHE A 436 28.69 16.66 -27.72
C PHE A 436 29.18 17.41 -26.48
N PRO A 437 28.27 17.96 -25.65
CA PRO A 437 28.64 18.86 -24.54
C PRO A 437 29.37 18.18 -23.38
N ILE A 438 29.35 16.84 -23.31
CA ILE A 438 30.03 16.08 -22.24
C ILE A 438 31.46 15.74 -22.69
N ALA A 439 32.38 16.69 -22.56
CA ALA A 439 33.76 16.51 -22.98
C ALA A 439 34.57 15.73 -21.92
N THR A 440 34.33 16.02 -20.65
CA THR A 440 35.10 15.54 -19.50
C THR A 440 34.21 14.82 -18.48
N PRO A 441 34.79 14.04 -17.55
CA PRO A 441 34.05 13.48 -16.42
C PRO A 441 33.41 14.57 -15.55
N GLU A 442 34.03 15.73 -15.43
CA GLU A 442 33.51 16.88 -14.69
C GLU A 442 32.24 17.44 -15.36
N ASP A 443 32.16 17.44 -16.69
CA ASP A 443 30.93 17.83 -17.41
C ASP A 443 29.80 16.84 -17.15
N LEU A 444 30.12 15.54 -17.08
CA LEU A 444 29.17 14.48 -16.74
C LEU A 444 28.66 14.64 -15.30
N GLU A 445 29.55 14.90 -14.35
CA GLU A 445 29.20 15.19 -12.95
C GLU A 445 28.33 16.44 -12.86
N LEU A 446 28.67 17.51 -13.56
CA LEU A 446 27.87 18.74 -13.58
C LEU A 446 26.47 18.51 -14.16
N TYR A 447 26.36 17.76 -15.25
CA TYR A 447 25.07 17.37 -15.82
C TYR A 447 24.25 16.59 -14.80
N ALA A 448 24.82 15.53 -14.23
CA ALA A 448 24.16 14.70 -13.22
C ALA A 448 23.81 15.47 -11.93
N ALA A 449 24.64 16.45 -11.56
CA ALA A 449 24.35 17.35 -10.46
C ALA A 449 23.06 18.14 -10.69
N ARG A 450 22.88 18.68 -11.90
CA ARG A 450 21.71 19.47 -12.27
C ARG A 450 20.45 18.64 -12.41
N VAL A 451 20.50 17.48 -13.09
CA VAL A 451 19.29 16.73 -13.44
C VAL A 451 18.83 15.73 -12.38
N ALA A 452 19.69 15.33 -11.45
CA ALA A 452 19.36 14.30 -10.45
C ALA A 452 19.75 14.65 -9.02
N SER A 453 20.90 15.30 -8.80
CA SER A 453 21.33 15.66 -7.44
C SER A 453 20.41 16.71 -6.80
N THR A 454 19.93 17.66 -7.61
CA THR A 454 18.87 18.61 -7.25
C THR A 454 17.60 17.90 -6.78
N VAL A 455 17.18 16.84 -7.48
CA VAL A 455 16.00 16.04 -7.14
C VAL A 455 16.23 15.27 -5.84
N GLY A 456 17.41 14.68 -5.65
CA GLY A 456 17.81 14.02 -4.41
C GLY A 456 17.73 14.98 -3.20
N GLN A 457 18.23 16.20 -3.36
CA GLN A 457 18.10 17.25 -2.35
C GLN A 457 16.64 17.62 -2.09
N SER A 458 15.83 17.87 -3.12
CA SER A 458 14.40 18.20 -2.98
C SER A 458 13.61 17.10 -2.26
N CYS A 459 13.90 15.83 -2.53
CA CYS A 459 13.31 14.70 -1.79
C CYS A 459 13.66 14.76 -0.30
N LEU A 460 14.91 15.09 0.04
CA LEU A 460 15.34 15.22 1.44
C LEU A 460 14.67 16.41 2.14
N GLU A 461 14.47 17.54 1.45
CA GLU A 461 13.76 18.69 2.04
C GLU A 461 12.33 18.31 2.41
N LEU A 462 11.61 17.60 1.53
CA LEU A 462 10.27 17.08 1.86
C LEU A 462 10.32 16.14 3.07
N VAL A 463 11.35 15.31 3.20
CA VAL A 463 11.53 14.48 4.39
C VAL A 463 11.71 15.32 5.65
N PHE A 464 12.54 16.37 5.62
CA PHE A 464 12.71 17.28 6.76
C PHE A 464 11.44 18.05 7.12
N CYS A 465 10.63 18.44 6.13
CA CYS A 465 9.34 19.10 6.37
C CYS A 465 8.29 18.17 7.00
N HIS A 466 8.23 16.90 6.56
CA HIS A 466 7.17 15.97 6.97
C HIS A 466 7.52 15.11 8.18
N CYS A 467 8.81 14.90 8.46
CA CYS A 467 9.27 14.03 9.54
C CYS A 467 9.87 14.81 10.70
N LYS A 468 9.66 14.32 11.92
CA LYS A 468 10.27 14.93 13.10
C LYS A 468 11.76 14.62 13.14
N HIS A 469 12.59 15.64 13.34
CA HIS A 469 14.02 15.47 13.55
C HIS A 469 14.59 16.52 14.50
N SER A 470 15.71 16.19 15.13
CA SER A 470 16.47 17.10 16.01
C SER A 470 17.91 17.29 15.51
N LEU A 471 18.12 17.08 14.21
CA LEU A 471 19.43 17.21 13.58
C LEU A 471 19.90 18.67 13.61
N PRO A 472 21.13 18.95 14.07
CA PRO A 472 21.69 20.29 14.05
C PRO A 472 21.93 20.76 12.60
N PRO A 473 21.98 22.09 12.34
CA PRO A 473 22.09 22.63 10.97
C PRO A 473 23.25 22.05 10.15
N TYR A 474 24.41 21.81 10.76
CA TYR A 474 25.57 21.22 10.06
C TYR A 474 25.30 19.79 9.59
N MET A 475 24.55 18.98 10.36
CA MET A 475 24.16 17.63 9.95
C MET A 475 23.12 17.66 8.83
N GLN A 476 22.20 18.64 8.84
CA GLN A 476 21.26 18.83 7.74
C GLN A 476 22.00 19.22 6.45
N ALA A 477 22.96 20.13 6.53
CA ALA A 477 23.81 20.50 5.40
C ALA A 477 24.62 19.31 4.86
N TYR A 478 25.22 18.52 5.76
CA TYR A 478 25.89 17.28 5.39
C TYR A 478 24.93 16.31 4.68
N LEU A 479 23.73 16.09 5.23
CA LEU A 479 22.74 15.20 4.62
C LEU A 479 22.29 15.70 3.24
N ARG A 480 22.08 17.00 3.05
CA ARG A 480 21.81 17.59 1.73
C ARG A 480 22.91 17.29 0.74
N ASN A 481 24.18 17.45 1.14
CA ASN A 481 25.30 17.08 0.28
C ASN A 481 25.30 15.59 -0.06
N THR A 482 25.06 14.70 0.92
CA THR A 482 24.99 13.26 0.64
C THR A 482 23.79 12.87 -0.21
N ALA A 483 22.66 13.58 -0.11
CA ALA A 483 21.51 13.38 -0.99
C ALA A 483 21.81 13.80 -2.43
N ARG A 484 22.60 14.87 -2.61
CA ARG A 484 23.16 15.26 -3.91
C ARG A 484 24.08 14.16 -4.45
N GLN A 485 25.04 13.68 -3.66
CA GLN A 485 25.92 12.56 -4.05
C GLN A 485 25.15 11.30 -4.46
N MET A 486 24.09 10.95 -3.72
CA MET A 486 23.22 9.84 -4.10
C MET A 486 22.53 10.09 -5.44
N GLY A 487 22.12 11.34 -5.73
CA GLY A 487 21.58 11.71 -7.05
C GLY A 487 22.57 11.50 -8.20
N LEU A 488 23.86 11.79 -8.01
CA LEU A 488 24.92 11.46 -8.98
C LEU A 488 24.96 9.96 -9.26
N ALA A 489 25.00 9.15 -8.20
CA ALA A 489 25.03 7.69 -8.32
C ALA A 489 23.84 7.16 -9.16
N LEU A 490 22.62 7.63 -8.84
CA LEU A 490 21.43 7.20 -9.57
C LEU A 490 21.44 7.65 -11.04
N GLN A 491 21.95 8.85 -11.33
CA GLN A 491 22.04 9.33 -12.70
C GLN A 491 23.11 8.61 -13.53
N PHE A 492 24.24 8.25 -12.91
CA PHE A 492 25.25 7.45 -13.58
C PHE A 492 24.73 6.05 -13.92
N VAL A 493 23.97 5.42 -13.02
CA VAL A 493 23.24 4.18 -13.35
C VAL A 493 22.23 4.42 -14.48
N ASN A 494 21.53 5.56 -14.49
CA ASN A 494 20.59 5.88 -15.56
C ASN A 494 21.27 5.99 -16.92
N ILE A 495 22.38 6.74 -17.01
CA ILE A 495 23.16 6.93 -18.23
C ILE A 495 23.74 5.59 -18.69
N ALA A 496 24.33 4.80 -17.79
CA ALA A 496 24.88 3.49 -18.12
C ALA A 496 23.82 2.50 -18.62
N ARG A 497 22.56 2.62 -18.14
CA ARG A 497 21.42 1.82 -18.59
C ARG A 497 20.96 2.20 -20.00
N ASP A 498 20.92 3.49 -20.31
CA ASP A 498 20.16 4.03 -21.43
C ASP A 498 21.04 4.44 -22.64
N ILE A 499 22.35 4.17 -22.64
CA ILE A 499 23.27 4.46 -23.76
C ILE A 499 22.68 4.19 -25.15
N ALA A 500 22.09 3.00 -25.36
CA ALA A 500 21.54 2.61 -26.66
C ALA A 500 20.19 3.28 -26.99
N VAL A 501 19.47 3.78 -25.99
CA VAL A 501 18.23 4.57 -26.17
C VAL A 501 18.60 6.02 -26.47
N ASP A 502 19.57 6.57 -25.75
CA ASP A 502 20.05 7.95 -25.92
C ASP A 502 20.72 8.12 -27.29
N ALA A 503 21.49 7.13 -27.73
CA ALA A 503 22.09 7.11 -29.06
C ALA A 503 21.05 7.23 -30.20
N LYS A 504 19.84 6.65 -30.04
CA LYS A 504 18.78 6.73 -31.07
C LYS A 504 18.23 8.14 -31.26
N ILE A 505 18.34 8.99 -30.25
CA ILE A 505 17.94 10.40 -30.30
C ILE A 505 19.14 11.32 -30.49
N GLY A 506 20.31 10.77 -30.85
CA GLY A 506 21.52 11.54 -31.14
C GLY A 506 22.26 12.06 -29.91
N ARG A 507 21.95 11.57 -28.70
CA ARG A 507 22.60 12.02 -27.46
C ARG A 507 23.67 11.03 -27.00
N VAL A 508 24.82 11.54 -26.57
CA VAL A 508 25.93 10.76 -26.01
C VAL A 508 26.40 11.42 -24.72
N TYR A 509 25.98 10.86 -23.59
CA TYR A 509 26.37 11.33 -22.25
C TYR A 509 27.71 10.76 -21.77
N LEU A 510 28.34 9.87 -22.56
CA LEU A 510 29.66 9.33 -22.23
C LEU A 510 30.72 10.42 -22.44
N PRO A 511 31.61 10.66 -21.46
CA PRO A 511 32.68 11.65 -21.60
C PRO A 511 33.53 11.39 -22.84
N THR A 512 33.69 12.41 -23.68
CA THR A 512 34.49 12.31 -24.92
C THR A 512 35.95 11.94 -24.63
N SER A 513 36.50 12.44 -23.53
CA SER A 513 37.83 12.06 -23.02
C SER A 513 37.97 10.56 -22.78
N TRP A 514 36.99 9.93 -22.11
CA TRP A 514 37.00 8.48 -21.88
C TRP A 514 36.77 7.66 -23.16
N LEU A 515 35.97 8.17 -24.10
CA LEU A 515 35.80 7.52 -25.41
C LEU A 515 37.12 7.50 -26.20
N LYS A 516 37.87 8.61 -26.18
CA LYS A 516 39.17 8.72 -26.85
C LYS A 516 40.21 7.74 -26.32
N GLU A 517 40.20 7.45 -25.01
CA GLU A 517 41.06 6.42 -24.41
C GLU A 517 40.82 5.03 -25.01
N GLU A 518 39.60 4.75 -25.46
CA GLU A 518 39.21 3.52 -26.15
C GLU A 518 39.31 3.63 -27.68
N GLY A 519 39.86 4.73 -28.20
CA GLY A 519 39.96 5.00 -29.64
C GLY A 519 38.63 5.35 -30.32
N LEU A 520 37.62 5.78 -29.56
CA LEU A 520 36.27 6.09 -30.04
C LEU A 520 36.00 7.60 -30.07
N ALA A 521 35.19 8.02 -31.04
CA ALA A 521 34.48 9.28 -31.07
C ALA A 521 33.01 9.09 -30.64
N PRO A 522 32.30 10.16 -30.24
CA PRO A 522 30.87 10.07 -29.91
C PRO A 522 30.01 9.52 -31.05
N SER A 523 30.38 9.77 -32.32
CA SER A 523 29.70 9.19 -33.50
C SER A 523 29.71 7.66 -33.48
N ASP A 524 30.80 7.04 -33.01
CA ASP A 524 30.92 5.58 -32.93
C ASP A 524 29.95 4.99 -31.90
N VAL A 525 29.62 5.75 -30.86
CA VAL A 525 28.59 5.38 -29.88
C VAL A 525 27.20 5.41 -30.51
N LEU A 526 26.93 6.39 -31.37
CA LEU A 526 25.66 6.48 -32.10
C LEU A 526 25.47 5.30 -33.05
N GLU A 527 26.53 4.91 -33.77
CA GLU A 527 26.52 3.81 -34.74
C GLU A 527 26.50 2.44 -34.06
N ASN A 528 27.33 2.23 -33.03
CA ASN A 528 27.47 0.96 -32.33
C ASN A 528 27.48 1.12 -30.79
N PRO A 529 26.32 1.41 -30.17
CA PRO A 529 26.21 1.64 -28.71
C PRO A 529 26.46 0.39 -27.86
N LYS A 530 26.67 -0.77 -28.50
CA LYS A 530 26.98 -2.06 -27.86
C LYS A 530 28.42 -2.52 -28.11
N GLY A 531 29.24 -1.68 -28.75
CA GLY A 531 30.65 -1.97 -29.00
C GLY A 531 31.45 -2.18 -27.70
N GLU A 532 32.58 -2.88 -27.81
CA GLU A 532 33.42 -3.24 -26.67
C GLU A 532 33.97 -2.00 -25.94
N GLY A 533 34.51 -1.01 -26.67
CA GLY A 533 34.98 0.24 -26.06
C GLY A 533 33.85 1.01 -25.35
N VAL A 534 32.63 1.00 -25.90
CA VAL A 534 31.45 1.58 -25.24
C VAL A 534 31.10 0.84 -23.94
N ALA A 535 31.27 -0.49 -23.93
CA ALA A 535 31.07 -1.31 -22.73
C ALA A 535 32.15 -1.03 -21.66
N ASN A 536 33.39 -0.73 -22.05
CA ASN A 536 34.46 -0.32 -21.13
C ASN A 536 34.15 1.03 -20.48
N VAL A 537 33.74 2.04 -21.27
CA VAL A 537 33.33 3.35 -20.72
C VAL A 537 32.08 3.23 -19.84
N ARG A 538 31.12 2.40 -20.22
CA ARG A 538 29.95 2.08 -19.37
C ARG A 538 30.36 1.53 -18.01
N ARG A 539 31.40 0.67 -17.97
CA ARG A 539 31.93 0.12 -16.72
C ARG A 539 32.55 1.22 -15.85
N LYS A 540 33.34 2.12 -16.43
CA LYS A 540 33.89 3.31 -15.74
C LYS A 540 32.77 4.16 -15.11
N ILE A 541 31.66 4.39 -15.83
CA ILE A 541 30.50 5.10 -15.28
C ILE A 541 29.84 4.35 -14.12
N LEU A 542 29.67 3.02 -14.25
CA LEU A 542 29.10 2.20 -13.18
C LEU A 542 30.01 2.19 -11.94
N ASP A 543 31.32 2.11 -12.11
CA ASP A 543 32.29 2.17 -11.01
C ASP A 543 32.17 3.50 -10.26
N LYS A 544 32.09 4.62 -10.99
CA LYS A 544 31.80 5.95 -10.41
C LYS A 544 30.44 6.01 -9.72
N ALA A 545 29.41 5.37 -10.29
CA ALA A 545 28.10 5.31 -9.65
C ALA A 545 28.16 4.60 -8.30
N PHE A 546 28.89 3.48 -8.21
CA PHE A 546 29.06 2.73 -6.98
C PHE A 546 29.99 3.41 -5.97
N GLU A 547 30.95 4.22 -6.42
CA GLU A 547 31.77 5.09 -5.57
C GLU A 547 30.89 6.12 -4.85
N HIS A 548 30.15 6.95 -5.59
CA HIS A 548 29.23 7.95 -5.00
C HIS A 548 28.15 7.30 -4.11
N TYR A 549 27.60 6.16 -4.53
CA TYR A 549 26.66 5.40 -3.70
C TYR A 549 27.31 4.93 -2.40
N GLY A 550 28.53 4.38 -2.44
CA GLY A 550 29.26 3.91 -1.28
C GLY A 550 29.51 5.03 -0.26
N GLU A 551 29.93 6.20 -0.74
CA GLU A 551 30.17 7.39 0.10
C GLU A 551 28.90 7.94 0.75
N ALA A 552 27.78 7.91 0.03
CA ALA A 552 26.51 8.47 0.51
C ALA A 552 25.68 7.47 1.34
N ARG A 553 25.84 6.16 1.13
CA ARG A 553 24.95 5.12 1.69
C ARG A 553 24.87 5.16 3.21
N ASP A 554 26.02 5.27 3.88
CA ASP A 554 26.09 5.23 5.34
C ASP A 554 25.48 6.46 6.01
N SER A 555 25.33 7.57 5.28
CA SER A 555 24.67 8.78 5.80
C SER A 555 23.16 8.57 5.96
N MET A 556 22.56 7.64 5.20
CA MET A 556 21.12 7.38 5.23
C MET A 556 20.62 6.95 6.62
N LYS A 557 21.50 6.43 7.49
CA LYS A 557 21.16 6.12 8.90
C LYS A 557 20.71 7.36 9.69
N TRP A 558 21.09 8.56 9.25
CA TRP A 558 20.70 9.83 9.88
C TRP A 558 19.41 10.41 9.31
N ILE A 559 18.85 9.83 8.24
CA ILE A 559 17.51 10.20 7.77
C ILE A 559 16.49 9.90 8.89
N PRO A 560 15.48 10.76 9.10
CA PRO A 560 14.41 10.53 10.05
C PRO A 560 13.80 9.13 9.91
N SER A 561 13.55 8.46 11.04
CA SER A 561 13.17 7.04 11.09
C SER A 561 11.95 6.70 10.24
N GLU A 562 11.00 7.63 10.16
CA GLU A 562 9.73 7.50 9.45
C GLU A 562 9.90 7.45 7.93
N ALA A 563 10.96 8.07 7.40
CA ALA A 563 11.27 8.10 5.97
C ALA A 563 12.50 7.27 5.59
N ARG A 564 13.33 6.86 6.57
CA ARG A 564 14.59 6.14 6.32
C ARG A 564 14.38 4.88 5.49
N GLY A 565 13.59 3.93 5.99
CA GLY A 565 13.32 2.68 5.26
C GLY A 565 12.84 2.93 3.83
N PRO A 566 11.78 3.73 3.62
CA PRO A 566 11.31 4.11 2.29
C PRO A 566 12.37 4.76 1.38
N MET A 567 13.20 5.67 1.90
CA MET A 567 14.30 6.28 1.14
C MET A 567 15.36 5.26 0.73
N VAL A 568 15.76 4.36 1.64
CA VAL A 568 16.70 3.28 1.32
C VAL A 568 16.09 2.34 0.28
N VAL A 569 14.80 2.01 0.36
CA VAL A 569 14.12 1.21 -0.68
C VAL A 569 14.17 1.89 -2.04
N ALA A 570 13.95 3.21 -2.12
CA ALA A 570 14.03 3.94 -3.38
C ALA A 570 15.43 3.88 -3.99
N VAL A 571 16.47 4.08 -3.17
CA VAL A 571 17.87 3.97 -3.59
C VAL A 571 18.21 2.56 -4.04
N GLU A 572 17.97 1.54 -3.19
CA GLU A 572 18.34 0.16 -3.50
C GLU A 572 17.57 -0.40 -4.71
N SER A 573 16.30 -0.03 -4.87
CA SER A 573 15.49 -0.43 -6.03
C SER A 573 16.08 0.07 -7.35
N TYR A 574 16.74 1.24 -7.32
CA TYR A 574 17.38 1.80 -8.51
C TYR A 574 18.81 1.30 -8.68
N MET A 575 19.59 1.20 -7.60
CA MET A 575 20.94 0.64 -7.62
C MET A 575 20.97 -0.83 -8.04
N GLU A 576 19.90 -1.60 -7.78
CA GLU A 576 19.77 -2.97 -8.29
C GLU A 576 19.84 -3.03 -9.83
N ILE A 577 19.41 -1.98 -10.54
CA ILE A 577 19.60 -1.88 -12.00
C ILE A 577 21.10 -1.87 -12.32
N GLY A 578 21.88 -1.04 -11.63
CA GLY A 578 23.34 -1.01 -11.77
C GLY A 578 23.98 -2.36 -11.48
N ARG A 579 23.55 -3.05 -10.40
CA ARG A 579 24.06 -4.38 -10.05
C ARG A 579 23.76 -5.42 -11.14
N VAL A 580 22.57 -5.35 -11.74
CA VAL A 580 22.19 -6.22 -12.88
C VAL A 580 23.03 -5.91 -14.13
N LEU A 581 23.29 -4.63 -14.41
CA LEU A 581 24.15 -4.21 -15.53
C LEU A 581 25.59 -4.73 -15.38
N VAL A 582 26.15 -4.66 -14.17
CA VAL A 582 27.49 -5.21 -13.89
C VAL A 582 27.52 -6.73 -14.05
N ARG A 583 26.51 -7.45 -13.52
CA ARG A 583 26.45 -8.93 -13.59
C ARG A 583 26.27 -9.48 -14.99
N ASN A 584 25.41 -8.85 -15.79
CA ASN A 584 25.04 -9.37 -17.10
C ASN A 584 25.91 -8.81 -18.24
N GLY A 585 26.75 -7.80 -17.97
CA GLY A 585 27.49 -7.07 -19.00
C GLY A 585 26.57 -6.61 -20.14
N SER A 586 26.99 -6.84 -21.39
CA SER A 586 26.22 -6.50 -22.60
C SER A 586 24.97 -7.37 -22.83
N ALA A 587 24.76 -8.45 -22.06
CA ALA A 587 23.69 -9.43 -22.25
C ALA A 587 22.45 -9.19 -21.37
N SER A 588 22.29 -7.99 -20.81
CA SER A 588 21.14 -7.66 -19.96
C SER A 588 19.81 -7.87 -20.70
N ALA A 589 18.86 -8.55 -20.05
CA ALA A 589 17.50 -8.71 -20.56
C ALA A 589 16.86 -7.34 -20.80
N ALA A 590 16.78 -6.97 -22.08
CA ALA A 590 16.12 -5.77 -22.52
C ALA A 590 14.60 -5.98 -22.46
N ASP A 591 13.86 -4.98 -21.99
CA ASP A 591 12.43 -4.96 -22.29
C ASP A 591 12.19 -4.70 -23.78
N GLY A 592 10.92 -4.75 -24.21
CA GLY A 592 10.54 -4.45 -25.60
C GLY A 592 10.94 -3.06 -26.12
N THR A 593 11.53 -2.20 -25.27
CA THR A 593 12.07 -0.87 -25.64
C THR A 593 13.60 -0.84 -25.72
N GLY A 594 14.28 -1.93 -25.36
CA GLY A 594 15.75 -2.01 -25.38
C GLY A 594 16.43 -1.72 -24.04
N ARG A 595 15.67 -1.46 -22.96
CA ARG A 595 16.22 -1.06 -21.64
C ARG A 595 16.47 -2.26 -20.74
N ALA A 596 17.59 -2.28 -20.02
CA ALA A 596 17.80 -3.30 -18.98
C ALA A 596 16.74 -3.16 -17.87
N THR A 597 16.09 -4.26 -17.51
CA THR A 597 15.02 -4.24 -16.50
C THR A 597 15.22 -5.25 -15.38
N VAL A 598 14.76 -4.87 -14.18
CA VAL A 598 14.70 -5.77 -13.02
C VAL A 598 13.29 -6.38 -12.97
N PRO A 599 13.13 -7.71 -12.84
CA PRO A 599 11.82 -8.34 -12.69
C PRO A 599 11.02 -7.84 -11.48
N LYS A 600 9.68 -7.90 -11.53
CA LYS A 600 8.82 -7.42 -10.44
C LYS A 600 9.08 -8.16 -9.11
N SER A 601 9.24 -9.48 -9.17
CA SER A 601 9.56 -10.31 -7.99
C SER A 601 10.85 -9.87 -7.31
N ARG A 602 11.90 -9.61 -8.10
CA ARG A 602 13.19 -9.12 -7.59
C ARG A 602 13.05 -7.75 -6.95
N ARG A 603 12.30 -6.82 -7.56
CA ARG A 603 12.07 -5.49 -6.96
C ARG A 603 11.29 -5.57 -5.64
N VAL A 604 10.26 -6.42 -5.57
CA VAL A 604 9.51 -6.66 -4.31
C VAL A 604 10.42 -7.25 -3.24
N TRP A 605 11.26 -8.22 -3.60
CA TRP A 605 12.22 -8.82 -2.68
C TRP A 605 13.27 -7.81 -2.19
N VAL A 606 13.82 -6.97 -3.08
CA VAL A 606 14.76 -5.90 -2.69
C VAL A 606 14.06 -4.94 -1.73
N ALA A 607 12.85 -4.46 -2.05
CA ALA A 607 12.12 -3.56 -1.16
C ALA A 607 11.86 -4.19 0.22
N TRP A 608 11.40 -5.43 0.27
CA TRP A 608 11.11 -6.13 1.53
C TRP A 608 12.38 -6.40 2.35
N SER A 609 13.44 -6.94 1.74
CA SER A 609 14.71 -7.22 2.43
C SER A 609 15.41 -5.97 2.92
N THR A 610 15.34 -4.87 2.16
CA THR A 610 15.86 -3.57 2.57
C THR A 610 15.11 -3.03 3.79
N LEU A 611 13.78 -3.11 3.82
CA LEU A 611 13.01 -2.66 4.98
C LEU A 611 13.25 -3.55 6.21
N MET A 612 13.46 -4.86 6.02
CA MET A 612 13.81 -5.76 7.12
C MET A 612 15.18 -5.44 7.76
N ALA A 613 16.09 -4.84 6.98
CA ALA A 613 17.43 -4.51 7.43
C ALA A 613 17.58 -3.06 7.98
N ALA A 614 16.62 -2.18 7.68
CA ALA A 614 16.62 -0.76 8.02
C ALA A 614 15.95 -0.47 9.37
#